data_AF-A0A0Q6G4R6-F1
#
_entry.id   AF-A0A0Q6G4R6-F1
#
_cell.length_a   1.000
_cell.length_b   1.000
_cell.length_c   1.000
_cell.angle_alpha   90.00
_cell.angle_beta   90.00
_cell.angle_gamma   90.00
#
_symmetry.space_group_name_H-M   'P 1'
#
loop_
_entity.id
_entity.type
_entity.pdbx_description
1 polymer ?
#
loop_
_entity_poly.entity_id
_entity_poly.type
_entity_poly.pdbx_seq_one_letter_code
_entity_poly.pdbx_strand_id
1 'polypeptide(L)'
;MLLIVTMIGVVFHGHTAQAAGNAEIARLQRQIAANRAFETKYSCATRSTFACREIAGRIAQTSARLASLSAAARPESEPRPVVAERTPVKRQNSGHISARTMAAAYALPRNKTKIETRCVRLSDGYYFPTPNSGYNTADDMQAIAGQCKFICDDPSMDVFRMTGTDRNADDMVSVTTGLRYADLPNAGAYRAASPLKTCDMARFYKTVLAKTPATAGENMEIAGVETGETAVAAIDQVLLGDVGLRGSTSLVPPPARKVRVVGAAYLPFN
;
A
#
# COMPACT_ATOMS: atom_id res chain seq x y z
N MET A 1 17.71 31.66 72.31
CA MET A 1 18.01 30.59 71.33
C MET A 1 16.94 30.61 70.27
N LEU A 2 17.28 31.05 69.06
CA LEU A 2 16.40 31.02 67.89
C LEU A 2 17.26 30.51 66.73
N LEU A 3 16.98 29.32 66.21
CA LEU A 3 17.64 28.80 65.01
C LEU A 3 16.57 28.38 64.01
N ILE A 4 16.63 29.08 62.88
CA ILE A 4 15.69 29.14 61.78
C ILE A 4 15.85 27.88 60.92
N VAL A 5 14.73 27.22 60.63
CA VAL A 5 14.61 26.16 59.63
C VAL A 5 14.71 26.80 58.24
N THR A 6 15.72 26.43 57.46
CA THR A 6 15.83 26.80 56.04
C THR A 6 15.38 25.62 55.18
N MET A 7 14.22 25.79 54.54
CA MET A 7 13.72 24.93 53.46
C MET A 7 14.46 25.26 52.16
N ILE A 8 15.20 24.30 51.61
CA ILE A 8 15.76 24.40 50.26
C ILE A 8 14.79 23.68 49.30
N GLY A 9 13.93 24.46 48.64
CA GLY A 9 13.21 24.02 47.45
C GLY A 9 14.08 24.21 46.22
N VAL A 10 14.57 23.11 45.63
CA VAL A 10 15.27 23.15 44.33
C VAL A 10 14.22 23.01 43.22
N VAL A 11 14.11 24.06 42.40
CA VAL A 11 13.26 24.13 41.21
C VAL A 11 13.84 23.26 40.09
N PHE A 12 13.19 22.14 39.77
CA PHE A 12 13.43 21.37 38.55
C PHE A 12 12.52 21.90 37.43
N HIS A 13 12.94 22.93 36.69
CA HIS A 13 12.23 23.42 35.49
C HIS A 13 13.22 23.78 34.36
N GLY A 14 13.91 22.77 33.80
CA GLY A 14 14.84 23.01 32.67
C GLY A 14 15.06 21.85 31.70
N HIS A 15 14.80 20.60 32.09
CA HIS A 15 15.18 19.44 31.26
C HIS A 15 14.14 19.01 30.21
N THR A 16 12.86 19.33 30.37
CA THR A 16 11.80 18.82 29.49
C THR A 16 11.74 19.54 28.13
N ALA A 17 11.93 20.86 28.11
CA ALA A 17 11.91 21.66 26.88
C ALA A 17 13.09 21.33 25.95
N GLN A 18 14.28 21.11 26.53
CA GLN A 18 15.49 20.80 25.78
C GLN A 18 15.46 19.37 25.20
N ALA A 19 14.88 18.41 25.93
CA ALA A 19 14.65 17.05 25.44
C ALA A 19 13.64 17.01 24.29
N ALA A 20 12.56 17.81 24.36
CA ALA A 20 11.57 17.93 23.29
C ALA A 20 12.17 18.56 22.01
N GLY A 21 12.98 19.61 22.14
CA GLY A 21 13.70 20.20 21.01
C GLY A 21 14.68 19.22 20.34
N ASN A 22 15.42 18.45 21.14
CA ASN A 22 16.33 17.41 20.63
C ASN A 22 15.59 16.28 19.90
N ALA A 23 14.41 15.90 20.38
CA ALA A 23 13.57 14.88 19.73
C ALA A 23 12.98 15.37 18.39
N GLU A 24 12.58 16.64 18.30
CA GLU A 24 12.11 17.26 17.05
C GLU A 24 13.24 17.39 16.03
N ILE A 25 14.43 17.81 16.47
CA ILE A 25 15.65 17.86 15.64
C ILE A 25 15.97 16.47 15.07
N ALA A 26 15.99 15.43 15.91
CA ALA A 26 16.25 14.05 15.46
C ALA A 26 15.17 13.54 14.49
N ARG A 27 13.91 13.93 14.69
CA ARG A 27 12.82 13.59 13.77
C ARG A 27 13.02 14.24 12.40
N LEU A 28 13.35 15.54 12.36
CA LEU A 28 13.58 16.27 11.11
C LEU A 28 14.81 15.75 10.36
N GLN A 29 15.88 15.39 11.06
CA GLN A 29 17.05 14.77 10.46
C GLN A 29 16.73 13.42 9.80
N ARG A 30 15.93 12.55 10.47
CA ARG A 30 15.45 11.30 9.87
C ARG A 30 14.60 11.56 8.63
N GLN A 31 13.76 12.60 8.65
CA GLN A 31 12.94 12.98 7.51
C GLN A 31 13.78 13.46 6.32
N ILE A 32 14.84 14.22 6.55
CA ILE A 32 15.80 14.61 5.49
C ILE A 32 16.49 13.37 4.91
N ALA A 33 16.96 12.46 5.76
CA ALA A 33 17.61 11.23 5.32
C ALA A 33 16.69 10.35 4.45
N ALA A 34 15.42 10.21 4.85
CA ALA A 34 14.42 9.48 4.06
C ALA A 34 14.17 10.13 2.68
N ASN A 35 14.06 11.46 2.62
CA ASN A 35 13.87 12.15 1.33
C ASN A 35 15.11 12.04 0.42
N ARG A 36 16.33 12.07 0.98
CA ARG A 36 17.56 11.82 0.22
C ARG A 36 17.64 10.39 -0.34
N ALA A 37 17.11 9.41 0.38
CA ALA A 37 16.99 8.04 -0.13
C ALA A 37 16.01 7.96 -1.32
N PHE A 38 14.98 8.81 -1.36
CA PHE A 38 14.14 8.94 -2.56
C PHE A 38 14.90 9.60 -3.71
N GLU A 39 15.74 10.62 -3.47
CA GLU A 39 16.57 11.22 -4.53
C GLU A 39 17.49 10.18 -5.19
N THR A 40 18.09 9.27 -4.41
CA THR A 40 18.90 8.18 -4.97
C THR A 40 18.06 7.12 -5.67
N LYS A 41 16.90 6.73 -5.10
CA LYS A 41 15.97 5.76 -5.71
C LYS A 41 15.47 6.23 -7.08
N TYR A 42 15.16 7.51 -7.21
CA TYR A 42 14.65 8.08 -8.46
C TYR A 42 15.75 8.67 -9.36
N SER A 43 17.03 8.48 -9.02
CA SER A 43 18.18 8.98 -9.78
C SER A 43 18.05 10.47 -10.13
N CYS A 44 17.72 11.29 -9.14
CA CYS A 44 17.54 12.75 -9.31
C CYS A 44 18.90 13.46 -9.50
N ALA A 45 19.56 13.25 -10.65
CA ALA A 45 20.85 13.86 -10.97
C ALA A 45 20.73 15.36 -11.33
N THR A 46 19.53 15.80 -11.70
CA THR A 46 19.16 17.19 -11.97
C THR A 46 17.66 17.26 -11.69
N ARG A 47 17.12 18.36 -11.14
CA ARG A 47 15.70 18.50 -10.73
C ARG A 47 14.71 18.49 -11.93
N SER A 48 14.81 17.53 -12.84
CA SER A 48 14.17 17.53 -14.15
C SER A 48 12.71 17.09 -14.08
N THR A 49 12.40 16.02 -13.33
CA THR A 49 11.03 15.52 -13.19
C THR A 49 10.26 16.22 -12.08
N PHE A 50 8.92 16.21 -12.17
CA PHE A 50 8.04 16.75 -11.14
C PHE A 50 8.28 16.10 -9.77
N ALA A 51 8.46 14.77 -9.75
CA ALA A 51 8.78 14.02 -8.53
C ALA A 51 10.11 14.47 -7.90
N CYS A 52 11.17 14.65 -8.69
CA CYS A 52 12.45 15.14 -8.18
C CYS A 52 12.36 16.58 -7.64
N ARG A 53 11.54 17.44 -8.27
CA ARG A 53 11.28 18.80 -7.76
C ARG A 53 10.53 18.79 -6.43
N GLU A 54 9.54 17.91 -6.29
CA GLU A 54 8.77 17.78 -5.05
C GLU A 54 9.65 17.27 -3.89
N ILE A 55 10.47 16.24 -4.13
CA ILE A 55 11.41 15.70 -3.13
C ILE A 55 12.42 16.79 -2.70
N ALA A 56 12.99 17.51 -3.65
CA ALA A 56 13.90 18.62 -3.36
C ALA A 56 13.22 19.73 -2.54
N GLY A 57 11.94 20.03 -2.83
CA GLY A 57 11.13 20.97 -2.05
C GLY A 57 10.92 20.52 -0.60
N ARG A 58 10.60 19.25 -0.38
CA ARG A 58 10.44 18.67 0.96
C ARG A 58 11.74 18.71 1.77
N ILE A 59 12.88 18.44 1.13
CA ILE A 59 14.20 18.55 1.76
C ILE A 59 14.48 19.99 2.16
N ALA A 60 14.29 20.95 1.25
CA ALA A 60 14.51 22.37 1.51
C ALA A 60 13.66 22.86 2.69
N GLN A 61 12.35 22.55 2.68
CA GLN A 61 11.44 22.94 3.76
C GLN A 61 11.83 22.33 5.12
N THR A 62 12.18 21.03 5.14
CA THR A 62 12.58 20.33 6.37
C THR A 62 13.91 20.87 6.90
N SER A 63 14.85 21.18 6.01
CA SER A 63 16.14 21.78 6.36
C SER A 63 16.00 23.20 6.93
N ALA A 64 15.10 24.01 6.38
CA ALA A 64 14.81 25.34 6.90
C ALA A 64 14.20 25.27 8.31
N ARG A 65 13.27 24.34 8.54
CA ARG A 65 12.68 24.10 9.87
C ARG A 65 13.70 23.59 10.88
N LEU A 66 14.61 22.72 10.44
CA LEU A 66 15.71 22.26 11.29
C LEU A 66 16.63 23.43 11.66
N ALA A 67 16.96 24.30 10.70
CA ALA A 67 17.78 25.49 10.92
C ALA A 67 17.13 26.49 11.87
N SER A 68 15.81 26.71 11.79
CA SER A 68 15.10 27.58 12.74
C SER A 68 15.13 27.04 14.17
N LEU A 69 15.07 25.71 14.34
CA LEU A 69 15.14 25.08 15.66
C LEU A 69 16.56 25.04 16.23
N SER A 70 17.57 24.89 15.38
CA SER A 70 18.98 24.93 15.80
C SER A 70 19.49 26.35 16.05
N ALA A 71 18.96 27.35 15.33
CA ALA A 71 19.26 28.76 15.58
C ALA A 71 18.63 29.25 16.90
N ALA A 72 17.45 28.76 17.26
CA ALA A 72 16.82 29.02 18.56
C ALA A 72 17.55 28.38 19.75
N ALA A 73 18.53 27.49 19.50
CA ALA A 73 19.28 26.75 20.51
C ALA A 73 20.72 27.26 20.74
N ARG A 74 21.15 28.37 20.11
CA ARG A 74 22.49 28.95 20.30
C ARG A 74 22.45 30.26 21.09
N PRO A 75 23.19 30.40 22.21
CA PRO A 75 23.89 31.63 22.53
C PRO A 75 25.16 31.73 21.65
N GLU A 76 25.50 32.94 21.24
CA GLU A 76 26.70 33.29 20.47
C GLU A 76 27.97 32.63 21.01
N SER A 77 28.66 31.89 20.15
CA SER A 77 30.10 32.04 19.87
C SER A 77 30.60 30.86 19.03
N GLU A 78 31.22 31.20 17.90
CA GLU A 78 32.10 30.32 17.13
C GLU A 78 33.53 30.87 17.33
N PRO A 79 34.62 30.06 17.23
CA PRO A 79 34.90 29.40 15.95
C PRO A 79 35.63 28.03 15.94
N ARG A 80 35.45 27.41 14.76
CA ARG A 80 36.33 26.49 13.99
C ARG A 80 36.28 24.97 14.26
N PRO A 81 36.02 24.14 13.23
CA PRO A 81 36.14 22.68 13.33
C PRO A 81 37.57 22.23 12.99
N VAL A 82 38.14 21.40 13.85
CA VAL A 82 39.33 20.59 13.54
C VAL A 82 38.85 19.34 12.80
N VAL A 83 39.37 19.15 11.60
CA VAL A 83 39.20 17.94 10.78
C VAL A 83 39.87 16.78 11.52
N ALA A 84 39.07 15.81 11.96
CA ALA A 84 39.56 14.49 12.35
C ALA A 84 39.00 13.47 11.36
N GLU A 85 39.87 13.07 10.44
CA GLU A 85 39.67 11.97 9.51
C GLU A 85 39.42 10.68 10.30
N ARG A 86 38.21 10.12 10.21
CA ARG A 86 37.89 8.79 10.71
C ARG A 86 37.67 7.88 9.52
N THR A 87 38.56 6.89 9.41
CA THR A 87 38.52 5.78 8.46
C THR A 87 37.18 5.05 8.49
N PRO A 88 36.64 4.62 7.33
CA PRO A 88 35.38 3.90 7.29
C PRO A 88 35.59 2.45 7.74
N VAL A 89 35.09 2.10 8.93
CA VAL A 89 34.86 0.69 9.28
C VAL A 89 33.68 0.20 8.45
N LYS A 90 33.99 -0.57 7.41
CA LYS A 90 33.04 -1.34 6.60
C LYS A 90 32.34 -2.36 7.49
N ARG A 91 31.23 -1.98 8.14
CA ARG A 91 30.27 -2.95 8.69
C ARG A 91 29.59 -3.64 7.52
N GLN A 92 30.15 -4.79 7.13
CA GLN A 92 29.44 -5.78 6.34
C GLN A 92 28.31 -6.33 7.22
N ASN A 93 27.15 -5.69 7.17
CA ASN A 93 25.93 -6.32 7.67
C ASN A 93 25.43 -7.28 6.58
N SER A 94 26.22 -8.34 6.34
CA SER A 94 25.77 -9.53 5.64
C SER A 94 24.96 -10.34 6.65
N GLY A 95 23.83 -9.78 7.06
CA GLY A 95 22.81 -10.54 7.75
C GLY A 95 22.21 -11.48 6.73
N HIS A 96 22.69 -12.72 6.68
CA HIS A 96 21.93 -13.82 6.12
C HIS A 96 20.66 -13.96 6.95
N ILE A 97 19.64 -13.18 6.61
CA ILE A 97 18.27 -13.45 7.03
C ILE A 97 17.98 -14.82 6.45
N SER A 98 17.93 -15.83 7.31
CA SER A 98 17.61 -17.19 6.91
C SER A 98 16.34 -17.17 6.05
N ALA A 99 16.31 -17.94 4.96
CA ALA A 99 15.14 -18.03 4.08
C ALA A 99 13.83 -18.33 4.87
N ARG A 100 13.96 -18.99 6.03
CA ARG A 100 12.87 -19.24 6.99
C ARG A 100 12.26 -17.96 7.59
N THR A 101 13.05 -16.91 7.83
CA THR A 101 12.59 -15.64 8.39
C THR A 101 11.93 -14.75 7.32
N MET A 102 12.42 -14.79 6.08
CA MET A 102 11.77 -14.14 4.93
C MET A 102 10.42 -14.78 4.60
N ALA A 103 10.35 -16.11 4.57
CA ALA A 103 9.10 -16.84 4.31
C ALA A 103 8.01 -16.53 5.34
N ALA A 104 8.37 -16.30 6.60
CA ALA A 104 7.43 -15.88 7.65
C ALA A 104 6.92 -14.45 7.47
N ALA A 105 7.78 -13.52 7.03
CA ALA A 105 7.38 -12.14 6.70
C ALA A 105 6.43 -12.08 5.49
N TYR A 106 6.56 -13.07 4.59
CA TYR A 106 5.74 -13.19 3.39
C TYR A 106 4.61 -14.24 3.50
N ALA A 107 4.35 -14.78 4.68
CA ALA A 107 3.18 -15.61 4.90
C ALA A 107 1.89 -14.76 4.87
N LEU A 108 0.80 -15.36 4.37
CA LEU A 108 -0.51 -14.74 4.48
C LEU A 108 -0.91 -14.62 5.96
N PRO A 109 -1.55 -13.50 6.37
CA PRO A 109 -2.11 -13.38 7.70
C PRO A 109 -3.12 -14.51 7.93
N ARG A 110 -2.96 -15.31 8.99
CA ARG A 110 -3.89 -16.40 9.34
C ARG A 110 -5.19 -15.90 9.97
N ASN A 111 -5.29 -14.60 10.25
CA ASN A 111 -6.50 -13.98 10.78
C ASN A 111 -7.37 -13.44 9.63
N LYS A 112 -8.66 -13.18 9.89
CA LYS A 112 -9.60 -12.60 8.90
C LYS A 112 -9.34 -11.11 8.61
N THR A 113 -8.07 -10.69 8.70
CA THR A 113 -7.65 -9.34 8.36
C THR A 113 -7.93 -9.09 6.89
N LYS A 114 -8.38 -7.88 6.60
CA LYS A 114 -8.64 -7.44 5.24
C LYS A 114 -7.33 -7.13 4.52
N ILE A 115 -7.20 -7.65 3.31
CA ILE A 115 -5.97 -7.61 2.52
C ILE A 115 -6.27 -6.89 1.21
N GLU A 116 -5.50 -5.84 0.93
CA GLU A 116 -5.45 -5.25 -0.40
C GLU A 116 -4.68 -6.19 -1.32
N THR A 117 -5.34 -6.67 -2.37
CA THR A 117 -4.72 -7.56 -3.36
C THR A 117 -4.83 -6.98 -4.77
N ARG A 118 -3.88 -7.37 -5.63
CA ARG A 118 -3.81 -6.99 -7.04
C ARG A 118 -3.58 -8.24 -7.89
N CYS A 119 -4.27 -8.33 -9.00
CA CYS A 119 -3.97 -9.28 -10.06
C CYS A 119 -2.71 -8.82 -10.78
N VAL A 120 -1.76 -9.70 -11.03
CA VAL A 120 -0.53 -9.41 -11.75
C VAL A 120 -0.33 -10.41 -12.88
N ARG A 121 -0.10 -9.89 -14.10
CA ARG A 121 0.29 -10.68 -15.25
C ARG A 121 1.80 -10.86 -15.25
N LEU A 122 2.26 -12.10 -15.09
CA LEU A 122 3.69 -12.38 -14.94
C LEU A 122 4.49 -12.13 -16.24
N SER A 123 3.84 -12.16 -17.41
CA SER A 123 4.51 -11.98 -18.69
C SER A 123 5.04 -10.57 -18.93
N ASP A 124 4.37 -9.52 -18.44
CA ASP A 124 4.75 -8.12 -18.65
C ASP A 124 4.60 -7.22 -17.41
N GLY A 125 4.31 -7.82 -16.26
CA GLY A 125 4.12 -7.12 -15.00
C GLY A 125 2.90 -6.22 -14.96
N TYR A 126 1.93 -6.33 -15.88
CA TYR A 126 0.68 -5.57 -15.78
C TYR A 126 -0.06 -5.92 -14.50
N TYR A 127 -0.59 -4.92 -13.79
CA TYR A 127 -1.36 -5.17 -12.58
C TYR A 127 -2.56 -4.25 -12.44
N PHE A 128 -3.57 -4.74 -11.72
CA PHE A 128 -4.78 -4.00 -11.38
C PHE A 128 -5.36 -4.52 -10.06
N PRO A 129 -6.18 -3.73 -9.33
CA PRO A 129 -6.85 -4.20 -8.13
C PRO A 129 -7.72 -5.42 -8.41
N THR A 130 -7.67 -6.41 -7.52
CA THR A 130 -8.59 -7.55 -7.57
C THR A 130 -10.03 -7.09 -7.33
N PRO A 131 -11.04 -7.87 -7.76
CA PRO A 131 -12.39 -7.73 -7.23
C PRO A 131 -12.34 -7.73 -5.70
N ASN A 132 -13.03 -6.76 -5.09
CA ASN A 132 -13.06 -6.55 -3.63
C ASN A 132 -11.69 -6.35 -2.98
N SER A 133 -10.72 -5.80 -3.72
CA SER A 133 -9.42 -5.44 -3.16
C SER A 133 -9.57 -4.60 -1.90
N GLY A 134 -8.94 -5.04 -0.80
CA GLY A 134 -9.06 -4.41 0.51
C GLY A 134 -10.19 -4.95 1.38
N TYR A 135 -10.99 -5.89 0.88
CA TYR A 135 -12.00 -6.63 1.64
C TYR A 135 -11.77 -8.15 1.65
N ASN A 136 -10.79 -8.61 0.88
CA ASN A 136 -10.37 -9.99 0.77
C ASN A 136 -9.67 -10.48 2.05
N THR A 137 -9.83 -11.75 2.40
CA THR A 137 -9.08 -12.42 3.47
C THR A 137 -8.17 -13.50 2.88
N ALA A 138 -7.31 -14.11 3.70
CA ALA A 138 -6.44 -15.22 3.26
C ALA A 138 -7.23 -16.39 2.66
N ASP A 139 -8.46 -16.64 3.14
CA ASP A 139 -9.34 -17.71 2.66
C ASP A 139 -9.84 -17.45 1.22
N ASP A 140 -9.86 -16.19 0.79
CA ASP A 140 -10.38 -15.78 -0.52
C ASP A 140 -9.34 -15.95 -1.66
N MET A 141 -8.06 -16.22 -1.35
CA MET A 141 -6.95 -16.13 -2.30
C MET A 141 -7.07 -17.06 -3.51
N GLN A 142 -7.59 -18.27 -3.34
CA GLN A 142 -7.77 -19.22 -4.43
C GLN A 142 -8.84 -18.77 -5.42
N ALA A 143 -9.98 -18.26 -4.91
CA ALA A 143 -11.04 -17.73 -5.75
C ALA A 143 -10.55 -16.50 -6.53
N ILE A 144 -9.88 -15.57 -5.85
CA ILE A 144 -9.30 -14.37 -6.47
C ILE A 144 -8.30 -14.73 -7.58
N ALA A 145 -7.45 -15.74 -7.37
CA ALA A 145 -6.51 -16.18 -8.39
C ALA A 145 -7.21 -16.66 -9.67
N GLY A 146 -8.31 -17.41 -9.52
CA GLY A 146 -9.10 -17.82 -10.66
C GLY A 146 -9.85 -16.67 -11.34
N GLN A 147 -10.33 -15.68 -10.57
CA GLN A 147 -10.91 -14.45 -11.14
C GLN A 147 -9.88 -13.66 -11.96
N CYS A 148 -8.66 -13.49 -11.45
CA CYS A 148 -7.58 -12.81 -12.19
C CYS A 148 -7.30 -13.51 -13.53
N LYS A 149 -7.24 -14.84 -13.54
CA LYS A 149 -7.03 -15.65 -14.75
C LYS A 149 -8.18 -15.47 -15.74
N PHE A 150 -9.42 -15.47 -15.25
CA PHE A 150 -10.60 -15.24 -16.08
C PHE A 150 -10.64 -13.83 -16.68
N ILE A 151 -10.37 -12.80 -15.87
CA ILE A 151 -10.40 -11.38 -16.28
C ILE A 151 -9.41 -11.11 -17.42
N CYS A 152 -8.22 -11.71 -17.35
CA CYS A 152 -7.17 -11.50 -18.34
C CYS A 152 -7.12 -12.55 -19.45
N ASP A 153 -7.96 -13.59 -19.37
CA ASP A 153 -7.87 -14.78 -20.22
C ASP A 153 -6.45 -15.36 -20.28
N ASP A 154 -5.78 -15.37 -19.12
CA ASP A 154 -4.36 -15.73 -19.00
C ASP A 154 -4.15 -16.63 -17.76
N PRO A 155 -3.76 -17.91 -17.95
CA PRO A 155 -3.56 -18.83 -16.84
C PRO A 155 -2.30 -18.52 -16.00
N SER A 156 -1.39 -17.70 -16.53
CA SER A 156 -0.15 -17.28 -15.86
C SER A 156 -0.34 -16.10 -14.89
N MET A 157 -1.56 -15.59 -14.76
CA MET A 157 -1.89 -14.58 -13.75
C MET A 157 -1.64 -15.09 -12.34
N ASP A 158 -1.11 -14.20 -11.49
CA ASP A 158 -0.91 -14.44 -10.07
C ASP A 158 -1.52 -13.32 -9.23
N VAL A 159 -1.72 -13.58 -7.94
CA VAL A 159 -2.26 -12.61 -6.99
C VAL A 159 -1.13 -12.10 -6.11
N PHE A 160 -1.03 -10.79 -6.02
CA PHE A 160 -0.10 -10.13 -5.13
C PHE A 160 -0.88 -9.40 -4.05
N ARG A 161 -0.35 -9.38 -2.83
CA ARG A 161 -0.88 -8.56 -1.74
C ARG A 161 -0.02 -7.35 -1.48
N MET A 162 -0.65 -6.26 -1.07
CA MET A 162 0.06 -5.10 -0.57
C MET A 162 0.63 -5.39 0.81
N THR A 163 1.90 -5.03 1.05
CA THR A 163 2.55 -5.21 2.36
C THR A 163 2.95 -3.88 3.01
N GLY A 164 3.18 -2.83 2.21
CA GLY A 164 3.51 -1.49 2.68
C GLY A 164 2.29 -0.63 3.00
N THR A 165 2.42 0.28 3.97
CA THR A 165 1.39 1.29 4.30
C THR A 165 1.31 2.41 3.27
N ASP A 166 2.37 2.60 2.49
CA ASP A 166 2.50 3.56 1.39
C ASP A 166 1.86 3.07 0.07
N ARG A 167 1.35 1.82 0.06
CA ARG A 167 0.68 1.18 -1.07
C ARG A 167 1.54 1.12 -2.35
N ASN A 168 2.86 1.06 -2.17
CA ASN A 168 3.82 0.98 -3.26
C ASN A 168 3.76 -0.39 -3.96
N ALA A 169 3.68 -0.37 -5.30
CA ALA A 169 3.62 -1.59 -6.12
C ALA A 169 4.88 -2.46 -6.00
N ASP A 170 6.06 -1.85 -5.84
CA ASP A 170 7.32 -2.57 -5.70
C ASP A 170 7.35 -3.51 -4.48
N ASP A 171 6.57 -3.14 -3.45
CA ASP A 171 6.49 -3.83 -2.16
C ASP A 171 5.35 -4.85 -2.11
N MET A 172 4.62 -5.02 -3.22
CA MET A 172 3.66 -6.10 -3.35
C MET A 172 4.36 -7.46 -3.36
N VAL A 173 3.72 -8.46 -2.78
CA VAL A 173 4.27 -9.81 -2.63
C VAL A 173 3.30 -10.84 -3.17
N SER A 174 3.78 -11.74 -4.02
CA SER A 174 3.02 -12.87 -4.56
C SER A 174 2.49 -13.75 -3.42
N VAL A 175 1.20 -14.06 -3.45
CA VAL A 175 0.59 -14.97 -2.46
C VAL A 175 0.99 -16.42 -2.71
N THR A 176 1.40 -16.74 -3.95
CA THR A 176 1.79 -18.09 -4.37
C THR A 176 3.26 -18.37 -4.07
N THR A 177 4.15 -17.45 -4.43
CA THR A 177 5.61 -17.65 -4.39
C THR A 177 6.31 -16.89 -3.27
N GLY A 178 5.67 -15.86 -2.71
CA GLY A 178 6.31 -14.95 -1.77
C GLY A 178 7.33 -13.99 -2.39
N LEU A 179 7.51 -14.00 -3.72
CA LEU A 179 8.39 -13.08 -4.43
C LEU A 179 7.79 -11.67 -4.48
N ARG A 180 8.65 -10.64 -4.44
CA ARG A 180 8.19 -9.25 -4.59
C ARG A 180 7.91 -8.95 -6.05
N TYR A 181 6.98 -8.04 -6.29
CA TYR A 181 6.67 -7.57 -7.63
C TYR A 181 7.90 -6.94 -8.30
N ALA A 182 8.72 -6.20 -7.55
CA ALA A 182 9.97 -5.60 -8.04
C ALA A 182 11.03 -6.63 -8.47
N ASP A 183 10.93 -7.87 -8.00
CA ASP A 183 11.87 -8.95 -8.35
C ASP A 183 11.42 -9.71 -9.62
N LEU A 184 10.26 -9.37 -10.20
CA LEU A 184 9.82 -9.95 -11.46
C LEU A 184 10.69 -9.43 -12.61
N PRO A 185 11.17 -10.31 -13.52
CA PRO A 185 12.01 -9.90 -14.66
C PRO A 185 11.36 -8.82 -15.54
N ASN A 186 10.02 -8.88 -15.67
CA ASN A 186 9.25 -7.99 -16.53
C ASN A 186 8.41 -6.99 -15.71
N ALA A 187 8.79 -6.69 -14.47
CA ALA A 187 8.09 -5.72 -13.63
C ALA A 187 7.93 -4.37 -14.38
N GLY A 188 6.68 -3.93 -14.56
CA GLY A 188 6.37 -2.67 -15.23
C GLY A 188 6.59 -2.63 -16.75
N ALA A 189 6.97 -3.73 -17.40
CA ALA A 189 7.25 -3.76 -18.85
C ALA A 189 6.03 -3.34 -19.68
N TYR A 190 4.82 -3.64 -19.21
CA TYR A 190 3.55 -3.22 -19.84
C TYR A 190 3.46 -1.72 -20.11
N ARG A 191 4.16 -0.87 -19.33
CA ARG A 191 4.10 0.60 -19.48
C ARG A 191 4.70 1.10 -20.78
N ALA A 192 5.62 0.34 -21.36
CA ALA A 192 6.25 0.65 -22.64
C ALA A 192 5.61 -0.11 -23.82
N ALA A 193 4.64 -0.99 -23.55
CA ALA A 193 4.01 -1.81 -24.58
C ALA A 193 3.08 -0.97 -25.47
N SER A 194 3.19 -1.16 -26.78
CA SER A 194 2.28 -0.60 -27.77
C SER A 194 1.92 -1.68 -28.80
N PRO A 195 0.64 -2.05 -28.94
CA PRO A 195 -0.51 -1.58 -28.16
C PRO A 195 -0.46 -2.08 -26.70
N LEU A 196 -1.08 -1.31 -25.80
CA LEU A 196 -1.24 -1.73 -24.41
C LEU A 196 -2.18 -2.94 -24.33
N LYS A 197 -1.70 -4.05 -23.78
CA LYS A 197 -2.53 -5.24 -23.52
C LYS A 197 -3.32 -5.05 -22.24
N THR A 198 -4.61 -4.79 -22.33
CA THR A 198 -5.51 -4.65 -21.17
C THR A 198 -6.27 -5.95 -20.89
N CYS A 199 -6.69 -6.15 -19.64
CA CYS A 199 -7.61 -7.23 -19.28
C CYS A 199 -9.07 -6.75 -19.32
N ASP A 200 -10.02 -7.68 -19.47
CA ASP A 200 -11.44 -7.37 -19.67
C ASP A 200 -12.23 -7.51 -18.35
N MET A 201 -12.15 -6.47 -17.52
CA MET A 201 -12.96 -6.37 -16.30
C MET A 201 -14.47 -6.31 -16.60
N ALA A 202 -14.87 -5.71 -17.73
CA ALA A 202 -16.28 -5.57 -18.08
C ALA A 202 -16.91 -6.94 -18.35
N ARG A 203 -16.20 -7.85 -19.02
CA ARG A 203 -16.61 -9.25 -19.20
C ARG A 203 -16.80 -9.96 -17.86
N PHE A 204 -15.90 -9.75 -16.90
CA PHE A 204 -16.05 -10.32 -15.56
C PHE A 204 -17.33 -9.83 -14.88
N TYR A 205 -17.56 -8.52 -14.78
CA TYR A 205 -18.76 -8.00 -14.14
C TYR A 205 -20.05 -8.44 -14.84
N LYS A 206 -20.09 -8.43 -16.18
CA LYS A 206 -21.24 -8.94 -16.95
C LYS A 206 -21.54 -10.40 -16.64
N THR A 207 -20.50 -11.23 -16.53
CA THR A 207 -20.65 -12.66 -16.23
C THR A 207 -21.15 -12.88 -14.81
N VAL A 208 -20.60 -12.15 -13.83
CA VAL A 208 -21.04 -12.24 -12.42
C VAL A 208 -22.48 -11.74 -12.27
N LEU A 209 -22.85 -10.64 -12.91
CA LEU A 209 -24.22 -10.10 -12.85
C LEU A 209 -25.24 -11.03 -13.51
N ALA A 210 -24.91 -11.62 -14.66
CA ALA A 210 -25.79 -12.58 -15.34
C ALA A 210 -26.05 -13.84 -14.51
N LYS A 211 -25.15 -14.18 -13.58
CA LYS A 211 -25.23 -15.36 -12.71
C LYS A 211 -25.71 -15.06 -11.30
N THR A 212 -25.83 -13.77 -10.93
CA THR A 212 -26.41 -13.40 -9.65
C THR A 212 -27.92 -13.55 -9.76
N PRO A 213 -28.57 -14.46 -9.00
CA PRO A 213 -30.03 -14.58 -9.06
C PRO A 213 -30.62 -13.23 -8.63
N ALA A 214 -31.44 -12.64 -9.49
CA ALA A 214 -32.26 -11.52 -9.10
C ALA A 214 -33.17 -12.03 -7.97
N THR A 215 -32.94 -11.60 -6.75
CA THR A 215 -33.89 -11.77 -5.64
C THR A 215 -35.11 -10.87 -5.91
N ALA A 216 -35.88 -11.22 -6.92
CA ALA A 216 -37.30 -10.97 -6.99
C ALA A 216 -37.98 -12.21 -6.42
N GLY A 217 -38.87 -12.01 -5.45
CA GLY A 217 -39.48 -13.09 -4.69
C GLY A 217 -40.32 -14.06 -5.52
N GLU A 218 -40.74 -15.09 -4.81
CA GLU A 218 -41.73 -16.12 -5.14
C GLU A 218 -41.19 -17.49 -5.54
N ASN A 219 -41.80 -18.49 -4.91
CA ASN A 219 -41.45 -19.90 -4.91
C ASN A 219 -41.48 -20.48 -6.32
N MET A 220 -40.43 -21.21 -6.73
CA MET A 220 -40.58 -22.23 -7.77
C MET A 220 -39.53 -23.33 -7.63
N GLU A 221 -40.07 -24.54 -7.65
CA GLU A 221 -39.55 -25.90 -7.68
C GLU A 221 -38.15 -26.12 -8.30
N ILE A 222 -37.41 -27.02 -7.63
CA ILE A 222 -36.18 -27.64 -8.13
C ILE A 222 -36.56 -28.61 -9.25
N ALA A 223 -36.26 -28.25 -10.50
CA ALA A 223 -36.20 -29.19 -11.62
C ALA A 223 -34.75 -29.24 -12.13
N GLY A 224 -34.13 -30.41 -12.00
CA GLY A 224 -32.75 -30.66 -12.43
C GLY A 224 -32.59 -30.65 -13.94
N VAL A 225 -31.38 -30.34 -14.39
CA VAL A 225 -30.84 -30.80 -15.68
C VAL A 225 -29.36 -31.13 -15.48
N GLU A 226 -29.04 -32.36 -15.87
CA GLU A 226 -27.75 -33.02 -15.76
C GLU A 226 -26.71 -32.54 -16.78
N THR A 227 -25.44 -32.74 -16.39
CA THR A 227 -24.31 -33.17 -17.25
C THR A 227 -23.68 -32.15 -18.20
N GLY A 228 -22.83 -31.32 -17.59
CA GLY A 228 -21.66 -30.66 -18.20
C GLY A 228 -20.68 -30.15 -17.15
N GLU A 229 -20.65 -30.81 -15.98
CA GLU A 229 -20.72 -30.10 -14.70
C GLU A 229 -19.38 -29.87 -14.00
N THR A 230 -18.26 -30.40 -14.49
CA THR A 230 -16.99 -30.30 -13.74
C THR A 230 -16.19 -29.04 -14.07
N ALA A 231 -16.19 -28.59 -15.34
CA ALA A 231 -15.47 -27.38 -15.74
C ALA A 231 -16.28 -26.10 -15.48
N VAL A 232 -17.60 -26.15 -15.74
CA VAL A 232 -18.49 -24.98 -15.59
C VAL A 232 -18.80 -24.71 -14.12
N ALA A 233 -18.99 -25.74 -13.28
CA ALA A 233 -19.20 -25.54 -11.83
C ALA A 233 -17.92 -25.06 -11.12
N ALA A 234 -16.74 -25.51 -11.55
CA ALA A 234 -15.47 -24.99 -11.03
C ALA A 234 -15.25 -23.52 -11.40
N ILE A 235 -15.63 -23.12 -12.62
CA ILE A 235 -15.64 -21.71 -13.03
C ILE A 235 -16.65 -20.91 -12.21
N ASP A 236 -17.81 -21.48 -11.87
CA ASP A 236 -18.82 -20.82 -11.03
C ASP A 236 -18.41 -20.66 -9.57
N GLN A 237 -17.77 -21.65 -8.96
CA GLN A 237 -17.18 -21.47 -7.63
C GLN A 237 -16.06 -20.42 -7.61
N VAL A 238 -15.30 -20.30 -8.70
CA VAL A 238 -14.22 -19.32 -8.85
C VAL A 238 -14.76 -17.91 -9.10
N LEU A 239 -15.79 -17.75 -9.93
CA LEU A 239 -16.39 -16.45 -10.24
C LEU A 239 -17.37 -15.96 -9.16
N LEU A 240 -18.11 -16.87 -8.52
CA LEU A 240 -19.22 -16.59 -7.60
C LEU A 240 -19.06 -17.18 -6.19
N GLY A 241 -17.87 -17.66 -5.81
CA GLY A 241 -17.59 -17.96 -4.41
C GLY A 241 -17.98 -16.78 -3.50
N ASP A 242 -18.19 -17.00 -2.20
CA ASP A 242 -18.73 -15.99 -1.26
C ASP A 242 -18.01 -14.63 -1.30
N VAL A 243 -16.82 -14.58 -1.92
CA VAL A 243 -16.05 -13.42 -2.39
C VAL A 243 -16.70 -12.64 -3.54
N GLY A 244 -18.02 -12.77 -3.78
CA GLY A 244 -18.80 -11.87 -4.65
C GLY A 244 -18.58 -10.40 -4.26
N LEU A 245 -19.07 -9.42 -5.05
CA LEU A 245 -18.76 -7.97 -5.02
C LEU A 245 -18.92 -7.23 -3.65
N ARG A 246 -18.25 -7.70 -2.61
CA ARG A 246 -18.17 -7.20 -1.24
C ARG A 246 -17.57 -5.79 -1.29
N GLY A 247 -18.41 -4.80 -1.09
CA GLY A 247 -17.99 -3.40 -1.05
C GLY A 247 -18.24 -2.62 -2.34
N SER A 248 -18.79 -3.23 -3.40
CA SER A 248 -19.46 -2.43 -4.42
C SER A 248 -20.77 -1.92 -3.82
N THR A 249 -20.88 -0.62 -3.59
CA THR A 249 -22.13 0.00 -3.20
C THR A 249 -23.21 -0.41 -4.20
N SER A 250 -24.21 -1.13 -3.70
CA SER A 250 -25.51 -1.43 -4.28
C SER A 250 -25.75 -0.89 -5.69
N LEU A 251 -25.76 -1.77 -6.70
CA LEU A 251 -26.38 -1.50 -8.00
C LEU A 251 -27.91 -1.45 -7.91
N VAL A 252 -28.49 -1.61 -6.72
CA VAL A 252 -29.91 -1.34 -6.49
C VAL A 252 -30.11 0.17 -6.66
N PRO A 253 -30.97 0.61 -7.59
CA PRO A 253 -31.34 2.01 -7.71
C PRO A 253 -31.77 2.52 -6.33
N PRO A 254 -31.30 3.70 -5.87
CA PRO A 254 -31.76 4.23 -4.60
C PRO A 254 -33.29 4.34 -4.65
N PRO A 255 -34.00 3.91 -3.59
CA PRO A 255 -35.46 3.99 -3.58
C PRO A 255 -35.88 5.44 -3.84
N ALA A 256 -36.94 5.62 -4.62
CA ALA A 256 -37.43 6.94 -5.01
C ALA A 256 -37.63 7.83 -3.77
N ARG A 257 -36.72 8.78 -3.54
CA ARG A 257 -36.80 9.70 -2.41
C ARG A 257 -37.77 10.82 -2.78
N LYS A 258 -38.73 11.12 -1.90
CA LYS A 258 -39.66 12.27 -2.04
C LYS A 258 -38.99 13.63 -1.85
N VAL A 259 -37.69 13.66 -1.54
CA VAL A 259 -36.91 14.88 -1.33
C VAL A 259 -35.95 15.07 -2.50
N ARG A 260 -36.04 16.21 -3.18
CA ARG A 260 -35.07 16.61 -4.22
C ARG A 260 -33.80 17.09 -3.54
N VAL A 261 -32.68 16.44 -3.83
CA VAL A 261 -31.36 16.94 -3.44
C VAL A 261 -30.98 18.05 -4.42
N VAL A 262 -30.85 19.29 -3.94
CA VAL A 262 -30.41 20.42 -4.76
C VAL A 262 -28.94 20.68 -4.44
N GLY A 263 -28.07 20.30 -5.36
CA GLY A 263 -26.61 20.46 -5.26
C GLY A 263 -25.94 19.94 -6.52
N ALA A 264 -24.74 20.44 -6.84
CA ALA A 264 -24.02 20.02 -8.04
C ALA A 264 -23.73 18.50 -8.00
N ALA A 265 -24.29 17.77 -8.96
CA ALA A 265 -24.05 16.35 -9.12
C ALA A 265 -22.68 16.15 -9.78
N TYR A 266 -21.66 15.82 -8.98
CA TYR A 266 -20.29 15.64 -9.46
C TYR A 266 -19.99 14.21 -9.96
N LEU A 267 -20.99 13.35 -10.12
CA LEU A 267 -20.79 11.98 -10.61
C LEU A 267 -21.83 11.65 -11.68
N PRO A 268 -21.43 11.11 -12.85
CA PRO A 268 -22.38 10.68 -13.88
C PRO A 268 -23.10 9.41 -13.41
N PHE A 269 -24.40 9.35 -13.70
CA PHE A 269 -25.22 8.15 -13.51
C PHE A 269 -24.90 7.14 -14.62
N ASN A 270 -24.45 5.94 -14.26
CA ASN A 270 -24.58 4.72 -15.06
C ASN A 270 -24.43 3.49 -14.16
#